data_AF-F4Y279-F1
#
_entry.id   AF-F4Y279-F1
#
_cell.length_a   1.000
_cell.length_b   1.000
_cell.length_c   1.000
_cell.angle_alpha   90.00
_cell.angle_beta   90.00
_cell.angle_gamma   90.00
#
_symmetry.space_group_name_H-M   'P 1'
#
loop_
_entity.id
_entity.type
_entity.pdbx_description
1 polymer ?
#
loop_
_entity_poly.entity_id
_entity_poly.type
_entity_poly.pdbx_seq_one_letter_code
_entity_poly.pdbx_strand_id
1 'polypeptide(L)'
;MSKNPTKTKPQATTDNLQPATDNRQPTTDNFQVSTVMIWAIALFVTAVFLWILSDIVWHGVGQINWEFLTTAPKNAGREGGIGPILVSTVLILGVCMTVSIPIGVGTAILLAEFTDTKSIFGRLVRRSLDVLAGVPSIVFGLFGNAFFCKTLGLGFSILSGGLTLACMVLPILIRSTEEGFRAVSDDYRLSATALGLSRTTTLWNLLLPAAAPGLVVGLVLGIGRAIAETAALIFTSGYVDRMPESLLDSGRSLSIHIFDLSMNVTGGNANAYASALVLLVLLLLINGTAAWMAEYWLHRRVESVCKQSAISNQQSAF
;
A
#
# COMPACT_ATOMS: atom_id res chain seq x y z
N MET A 1 -79.55 -31.37 -43.46
CA MET A 1 -79.21 -32.40 -42.46
C MET A 1 -77.70 -32.39 -42.29
N SER A 2 -77.15 -31.75 -41.25
CA SER A 2 -76.85 -32.31 -39.90
C SER A 2 -75.62 -33.24 -39.94
N LYS A 3 -74.55 -33.13 -39.13
CA LYS A 3 -74.15 -32.27 -38.00
C LYS A 3 -72.63 -32.46 -37.82
N ASN A 4 -71.93 -31.43 -37.35
CA ASN A 4 -70.50 -31.39 -36.99
C ASN A 4 -70.33 -31.85 -35.52
N PRO A 5 -69.30 -32.63 -35.14
CA PRO A 5 -69.09 -33.03 -33.75
C PRO A 5 -68.43 -31.91 -32.91
N THR A 6 -69.02 -31.61 -31.75
CA THR A 6 -68.56 -30.59 -30.80
C THR A 6 -67.42 -31.09 -29.92
N LYS A 7 -66.33 -30.32 -29.91
CA LYS A 7 -65.19 -30.40 -29.00
C LYS A 7 -65.61 -30.18 -27.55
N THR A 8 -65.19 -31.07 -26.65
CA THR A 8 -65.19 -30.86 -25.20
C THR A 8 -64.04 -29.93 -24.78
N LYS A 9 -64.36 -28.81 -24.13
CA LYS A 9 -63.41 -27.90 -23.46
C LYS A 9 -62.93 -28.51 -22.12
N PRO A 10 -61.69 -28.25 -21.67
CA PRO A 10 -61.28 -28.50 -20.29
C PRO A 10 -61.84 -27.39 -19.37
N GLN A 11 -62.39 -27.79 -18.21
CA GLN A 11 -62.83 -26.91 -17.13
C GLN A 11 -61.66 -26.57 -16.19
N ALA A 12 -61.69 -25.33 -15.71
CA ALA A 12 -60.67 -24.67 -14.89
C ALA A 12 -60.58 -25.23 -13.47
N THR A 13 -59.34 -25.45 -13.01
CA THR A 13 -59.02 -25.61 -11.58
C THR A 13 -58.63 -24.23 -11.04
N THR A 14 -59.44 -23.70 -10.14
CA THR A 14 -59.14 -22.50 -9.35
C THR A 14 -58.22 -22.92 -8.21
N ASP A 15 -56.90 -22.85 -8.44
CA ASP A 15 -55.92 -22.97 -7.35
C ASP A 15 -55.92 -21.68 -6.54
N ASN A 16 -56.39 -21.80 -5.30
CA ASN A 16 -56.30 -20.78 -4.26
C ASN A 16 -54.82 -20.46 -3.98
N LEU A 17 -54.34 -19.31 -4.46
CA LEU A 17 -53.08 -18.73 -4.00
C LEU A 17 -53.28 -18.20 -2.58
N GLN A 18 -52.84 -18.95 -1.56
CA GLN A 18 -52.53 -18.39 -0.25
C GLN A 18 -51.05 -17.99 -0.22
N PRO A 19 -50.69 -16.77 0.23
CA PRO A 19 -49.30 -16.37 0.37
C PRO A 19 -48.66 -17.14 1.54
N ALA A 20 -47.66 -17.98 1.23
CA ALA A 20 -46.83 -18.62 2.24
C ALA A 20 -46.00 -17.54 2.96
N THR A 21 -46.40 -17.16 4.17
CA THR A 21 -45.55 -16.38 5.07
C THR A 21 -44.42 -17.28 5.56
N ASP A 22 -43.26 -17.20 4.92
CA ASP A 22 -42.01 -17.82 5.40
C ASP A 22 -41.56 -17.07 6.66
N ASN A 23 -41.93 -17.64 7.82
CA ASN A 23 -41.69 -17.08 9.14
C ASN A 23 -40.40 -17.67 9.77
N ARG A 24 -39.34 -17.87 8.98
CA ARG A 24 -38.01 -18.24 9.49
C ARG A 24 -37.32 -17.03 10.10
N GLN A 25 -37.60 -16.76 11.37
CA GLN A 25 -36.75 -15.88 12.17
C GLN A 25 -35.35 -16.52 12.28
N PRO A 26 -34.26 -15.80 11.95
CA PRO A 26 -32.91 -16.31 12.14
C PRO A 26 -32.69 -16.59 13.63
N THR A 27 -32.33 -17.82 13.99
CA THR A 27 -32.06 -18.25 15.37
C THR A 27 -30.93 -17.41 15.96
N THR A 28 -31.28 -16.52 16.90
CA THR A 28 -30.36 -15.53 17.50
C THR A 28 -29.13 -16.15 18.19
N ASP A 29 -29.21 -17.41 18.64
CA ASP A 29 -28.12 -18.11 19.33
C ASP A 29 -26.87 -18.34 18.45
N ASN A 30 -27.04 -18.70 17.17
CA ASN A 30 -25.92 -18.92 16.24
C ASN A 30 -25.17 -17.62 15.89
N PHE A 31 -25.89 -16.49 15.93
CA PHE A 31 -25.30 -15.17 15.71
C PHE A 31 -24.49 -14.71 16.93
N GLN A 32 -24.94 -15.03 18.14
CA GLN A 32 -24.21 -14.71 19.36
C GLN A 32 -22.92 -15.52 19.49
N VAL A 33 -22.94 -16.81 19.17
CA VAL A 33 -21.74 -17.67 19.22
C VAL A 33 -20.68 -17.23 18.20
N SER A 34 -21.09 -16.94 16.95
CA SER A 34 -20.15 -16.45 15.93
C SER A 34 -19.57 -15.07 16.28
N THR A 35 -20.38 -14.18 16.85
CA THR A 35 -19.92 -12.87 17.34
C THR A 35 -18.90 -13.01 18.47
N VAL A 36 -19.18 -13.84 19.48
CA VAL A 36 -18.24 -14.09 20.60
C VAL A 36 -16.92 -14.68 20.07
N MET A 37 -16.99 -15.60 19.10
CA MET A 37 -15.80 -16.19 18.50
C MET A 37 -14.93 -15.17 17.75
N ILE A 38 -15.56 -14.27 16.97
CA ILE A 38 -14.85 -13.19 16.27
C ILE A 38 -14.15 -12.25 17.25
N TRP A 39 -14.85 -11.84 18.32
CA TRP A 39 -14.26 -10.97 19.35
C TRP A 39 -13.13 -11.64 20.12
N ALA A 40 -13.25 -12.94 20.41
CA ALA A 40 -12.18 -13.69 21.08
C ALA A 40 -10.91 -13.77 20.21
N ILE A 41 -11.06 -14.03 18.92
CA ILE A 41 -9.93 -14.07 17.97
C ILE A 41 -9.32 -12.66 17.83
N ALA A 42 -10.14 -11.62 17.68
CA ALA A 42 -9.68 -10.24 17.59
C ALA A 42 -8.88 -9.85 18.86
N LEU A 43 -9.40 -10.15 20.05
CA LEU A 43 -8.72 -9.88 21.32
C LEU A 43 -7.38 -10.63 21.41
N PHE A 44 -7.35 -11.90 21.01
CA PHE A 44 -6.12 -12.69 21.02
C PHE A 44 -5.06 -12.11 20.10
N VAL A 45 -5.42 -11.77 18.86
CA VAL A 45 -4.49 -11.15 17.89
C VAL A 45 -4.00 -9.80 18.40
N THR A 46 -4.87 -8.96 18.94
CA THR A 46 -4.49 -7.67 19.54
C THR A 46 -3.58 -7.85 20.75
N ALA A 47 -3.84 -8.84 21.62
CA ALA A 47 -3.01 -9.11 22.79
C ALA A 47 -1.60 -9.56 22.40
N VAL A 48 -1.46 -10.46 21.42
CA VAL A 48 -0.15 -10.90 20.90
C VAL A 48 0.60 -9.72 20.27
N PHE A 49 -0.08 -8.89 19.49
CA PHE A 49 0.52 -7.70 18.89
C PHE A 49 1.05 -6.72 19.95
N LEU A 50 0.21 -6.40 20.97
CA LEU A 50 0.61 -5.51 22.06
C LEU A 50 1.74 -6.09 22.90
N TRP A 51 1.78 -7.41 23.09
CA TRP A 51 2.88 -8.08 23.78
C TRP A 51 4.20 -7.92 23.02
N ILE A 52 4.23 -8.17 21.70
CA ILE A 52 5.43 -7.97 20.86
C ILE A 52 5.88 -6.50 20.90
N LEU A 53 4.94 -5.57 20.77
CA LEU A 53 5.25 -4.14 20.84
C LEU A 53 5.88 -3.77 22.19
N SER A 54 5.30 -4.29 23.28
CA SER A 54 5.78 -4.04 24.64
C SER A 54 7.17 -4.63 24.86
N ASP A 55 7.46 -5.82 24.33
CA ASP A 55 8.77 -6.47 24.42
C ASP A 55 9.87 -5.63 23.73
N ILE A 56 9.58 -5.13 22.53
CA ILE A 56 10.49 -4.26 21.76
C ILE A 56 10.74 -2.95 22.51
N VAL A 57 9.69 -2.33 23.05
CA VAL A 57 9.82 -1.05 23.77
C VAL A 57 10.62 -1.25 25.06
N TRP A 58 10.30 -2.28 25.85
CA TRP A 58 10.93 -2.53 27.15
C TRP A 58 12.44 -2.78 27.03
N HIS A 59 12.86 -3.61 26.07
CA HIS A 59 14.27 -3.95 25.86
C HIS A 59 15.02 -2.91 25.01
N GLY A 60 14.32 -2.19 24.12
CA GLY A 60 14.91 -1.22 23.20
C GLY A 60 15.16 0.15 23.82
N VAL A 61 14.23 0.66 24.65
CA VAL A 61 14.27 2.06 25.11
C VAL A 61 15.50 2.40 25.95
N GLY A 62 16.01 1.45 26.73
CA GLY A 62 17.17 1.64 27.59
C GLY A 62 18.50 1.82 26.82
N GLN A 63 18.54 1.44 25.55
CA GLN A 63 19.73 1.48 24.71
C GLN A 63 19.73 2.67 23.74
N ILE A 64 18.58 3.33 23.53
CA ILE A 64 18.47 4.46 22.61
C ILE A 64 19.04 5.71 23.29
N ASN A 65 20.15 6.20 22.75
CA ASN A 65 20.70 7.50 23.07
C ASN A 65 21.15 8.21 21.78
N TRP A 66 21.52 9.49 21.88
CA TRP A 66 21.94 10.27 20.71
C TRP A 66 23.18 9.69 20.02
N GLU A 67 24.09 9.11 20.80
CA GLU A 67 25.29 8.46 20.28
C GLU A 67 24.95 7.21 19.45
N PHE A 68 23.97 6.41 19.90
CA PHE A 68 23.46 5.24 19.19
C PHE A 68 22.85 5.63 17.85
N LEU A 69 22.18 6.78 17.74
CA LEU A 69 21.58 7.20 16.48
C LEU A 69 22.58 7.79 15.48
N THR A 70 23.70 8.34 15.95
CA THR A 70 24.61 9.13 15.11
C THR A 70 25.92 8.44 14.80
N THR A 71 26.39 7.55 15.67
CA THR A 71 27.67 6.86 15.49
C THR A 71 27.55 5.62 14.62
N ALA A 72 28.69 5.15 14.10
CA ALA A 72 28.77 3.93 13.31
C ALA A 72 28.76 2.68 14.20
N PRO A 73 28.32 1.53 13.67
CA PRO A 73 28.43 0.24 14.37
C PRO A 73 29.88 -0.11 14.67
N LYS A 74 30.12 -0.74 15.82
CA LYS A 74 31.42 -1.29 16.24
C LYS A 74 31.24 -2.74 16.70
N ASN A 75 32.32 -3.51 16.71
CA ASN A 75 32.33 -4.90 17.19
C ASN A 75 31.21 -5.76 16.56
N ALA A 76 31.09 -5.71 15.22
CA ALA A 76 30.04 -6.36 14.44
C ALA A 76 28.60 -5.92 14.82
N GLY A 77 28.45 -4.68 15.29
CA GLY A 77 27.17 -4.09 15.71
C GLY A 77 26.77 -4.39 17.15
N ARG A 78 27.62 -5.08 17.94
CA ARG A 78 27.41 -5.25 19.40
C ARG A 78 27.53 -3.94 20.17
N GLU A 79 28.28 -2.98 19.63
CA GLU A 79 28.54 -1.68 20.22
C GLU A 79 28.44 -0.59 19.15
N GLY A 80 28.51 0.67 19.57
CA GLY A 80 28.38 1.82 18.68
C GLY A 80 26.92 2.11 18.33
N GLY A 81 26.71 2.73 17.17
CA GLY A 81 25.40 3.20 16.75
C GLY A 81 24.95 2.66 15.39
N ILE A 82 23.90 3.25 14.85
CA ILE A 82 23.23 2.87 13.60
C ILE A 82 23.17 4.01 12.58
N GLY A 83 23.92 5.10 12.77
CA GLY A 83 23.87 6.29 11.92
C GLY A 83 24.00 5.99 10.42
N PRO A 84 25.07 5.30 9.97
CA PRO A 84 25.21 4.86 8.59
C PRO A 84 24.04 4.04 8.05
N ILE A 85 23.49 3.15 8.88
CA ILE A 85 22.42 2.22 8.52
C ILE A 85 21.09 2.98 8.34
N LEU A 86 20.84 4.00 9.15
CA LEU A 86 19.70 4.90 8.98
C LEU A 86 19.79 5.66 7.65
N VAL A 87 20.97 6.20 7.33
CA VAL A 87 21.22 6.88 6.05
C VAL A 87 20.98 5.93 4.88
N SER A 88 21.57 4.73 4.90
CA SER A 88 21.36 3.72 3.86
C SER A 88 19.87 3.35 3.71
N THR A 89 19.14 3.17 4.81
CA THR A 89 17.71 2.82 4.79
C THR A 89 16.88 3.92 4.13
N VAL A 90 17.12 5.19 4.49
CA VAL A 90 16.41 6.33 3.90
C VAL A 90 16.77 6.50 2.43
N LEU A 91 18.03 6.31 2.02
CA LEU A 91 18.43 6.38 0.62
C LEU A 91 17.81 5.27 -0.22
N ILE A 92 17.78 4.03 0.28
CA ILE A 92 17.11 2.89 -0.38
C ILE A 92 15.62 3.20 -0.57
N LEU A 93 14.95 3.67 0.48
CA LEU A 93 13.54 4.06 0.41
C LEU A 93 13.32 5.22 -0.56
N GLY A 94 14.20 6.21 -0.56
CA GLY A 94 14.15 7.36 -1.45
C GLY A 94 14.23 6.96 -2.92
N VAL A 95 15.16 6.06 -3.28
CA VAL A 95 15.24 5.49 -4.63
C VAL A 95 13.96 4.74 -4.98
N CYS A 96 13.49 3.87 -4.07
CA CYS A 96 12.26 3.11 -4.26
C CYS A 96 11.05 4.01 -4.58
N MET A 97 10.83 5.05 -3.76
CA MET A 97 9.69 5.96 -3.92
C MET A 97 9.83 6.87 -5.15
N THR A 98 11.03 7.37 -5.42
CA THR A 98 11.30 8.20 -6.60
C THR A 98 10.95 7.50 -7.90
N VAL A 99 11.18 6.18 -7.97
CA VAL A 99 10.89 5.38 -9.17
C VAL A 99 9.45 4.86 -9.17
N SER A 100 8.99 4.32 -8.04
CA SER A 100 7.68 3.64 -7.98
C SER A 100 6.49 4.59 -8.02
N ILE A 101 6.59 5.81 -7.48
CA ILE A 101 5.50 6.79 -7.49
C ILE A 101 5.12 7.23 -8.91
N PRO A 102 6.03 7.79 -9.74
CA PRO A 102 5.65 8.25 -11.08
C PRO A 102 5.18 7.11 -11.97
N ILE A 103 5.86 5.95 -11.92
CA ILE A 103 5.47 4.78 -12.71
C ILE A 103 4.12 4.24 -12.21
N GLY A 104 3.93 4.15 -10.90
CA GLY A 104 2.71 3.61 -10.28
C GLY A 104 1.49 4.47 -10.56
N VAL A 105 1.59 5.78 -10.31
CA VAL A 105 0.51 6.75 -10.56
C VAL A 105 0.22 6.87 -12.05
N GLY A 106 1.25 6.96 -12.89
CA GLY A 106 1.08 7.03 -14.34
C GLY A 106 0.39 5.79 -14.91
N THR A 107 0.78 4.60 -14.46
CA THR A 107 0.14 3.34 -14.87
C THR A 107 -1.30 3.26 -14.37
N ALA A 108 -1.57 3.68 -13.13
CA ALA A 108 -2.92 3.69 -12.59
C ALA A 108 -3.86 4.64 -13.36
N ILE A 109 -3.39 5.84 -13.69
CA ILE A 109 -4.13 6.81 -14.52
C ILE A 109 -4.40 6.22 -15.91
N LEU A 110 -3.40 5.61 -16.54
CA LEU A 110 -3.54 4.95 -17.84
C LEU A 110 -4.62 3.87 -17.79
N LEU A 111 -4.61 3.02 -16.76
CA LEU A 111 -5.55 1.90 -16.63
C LEU A 111 -6.96 2.33 -16.22
N ALA A 112 -7.09 3.39 -15.42
CA ALA A 112 -8.36 3.87 -14.91
C ALA A 112 -9.09 4.79 -15.91
N GLU A 113 -8.37 5.71 -16.55
CA GLU A 113 -9.00 6.78 -17.35
C GLU A 113 -8.86 6.55 -18.86
N PHE A 114 -7.75 5.96 -19.32
CA PHE A 114 -7.46 5.81 -20.75
C PHE A 114 -7.68 4.39 -21.28
N THR A 115 -8.00 3.42 -20.41
CA THR A 115 -8.16 2.02 -20.77
C THR A 115 -9.57 1.54 -20.48
N ASP A 116 -10.31 1.19 -21.53
CA ASP A 116 -11.65 0.62 -21.38
C ASP A 116 -11.63 -0.65 -20.52
N THR A 117 -12.67 -0.83 -19.71
CA THR A 117 -12.84 -2.02 -18.86
C THR A 117 -12.86 -3.33 -19.66
N LYS A 118 -13.23 -3.28 -20.94
CA LYS A 118 -13.25 -4.45 -21.85
C LYS A 118 -11.91 -4.69 -22.57
N SER A 119 -10.97 -3.75 -22.51
CA SER A 119 -9.69 -3.84 -23.22
C SER A 119 -8.88 -5.06 -22.78
N ILE A 120 -8.37 -5.83 -23.76
CA ILE A 120 -7.51 -6.99 -23.53
C ILE A 120 -6.21 -6.55 -22.86
N PHE A 121 -5.65 -5.41 -23.28
CA PHE A 121 -4.43 -4.84 -22.71
C PHE A 121 -4.60 -4.55 -21.22
N GLY A 122 -5.64 -3.80 -20.85
CA GLY A 122 -5.92 -3.49 -19.44
C GLY A 122 -6.12 -4.75 -18.59
N ARG A 123 -6.83 -5.74 -19.11
CA ARG A 123 -7.03 -7.03 -18.43
C ARG A 123 -5.74 -7.83 -18.28
N LEU A 124 -4.81 -7.74 -19.23
CA LEU A 124 -3.52 -8.40 -19.14
C LEU A 124 -2.64 -7.72 -18.10
N VAL A 125 -2.51 -6.39 -18.14
CA VAL A 125 -1.72 -5.63 -17.16
C VAL A 125 -2.23 -5.86 -15.74
N ARG A 126 -3.54 -5.74 -15.50
CA ARG A 126 -4.16 -6.02 -14.19
C ARG A 126 -3.83 -7.42 -13.68
N ARG A 127 -3.94 -8.45 -14.53
CA ARG A 127 -3.56 -9.83 -14.17
C ARG A 127 -2.07 -9.95 -13.85
N SER A 128 -1.20 -9.31 -14.62
CA SER A 128 0.24 -9.30 -14.33
C SER A 128 0.55 -8.66 -12.99
N LEU A 129 -0.15 -7.57 -12.63
CA LEU A 129 -0.02 -6.92 -11.32
C LEU A 129 -0.47 -7.85 -10.19
N ASP A 130 -1.57 -8.58 -10.38
CA ASP A 130 -2.06 -9.55 -9.38
C ASP A 130 -1.07 -10.69 -9.17
N VAL A 131 -0.49 -11.20 -10.26
CA VAL A 131 0.60 -12.21 -10.18
C VAL A 131 1.79 -11.62 -9.44
N LEU A 132 2.22 -10.41 -9.80
CA LEU A 132 3.39 -9.75 -9.21
C LEU A 132 3.19 -9.44 -7.72
N ALA A 133 1.97 -9.10 -7.29
CA ALA A 133 1.63 -8.91 -5.88
C ALA A 133 1.71 -10.21 -5.05
N GLY A 134 1.51 -11.37 -5.70
CA GLY A 134 1.64 -12.69 -5.08
C GLY A 134 3.07 -13.26 -5.06
N VAL A 135 4.02 -12.61 -5.73
CA VAL A 135 5.42 -13.09 -5.79
C VAL A 135 6.10 -12.93 -4.41
N PRO A 136 6.76 -13.97 -3.88
CA PRO A 136 7.55 -13.87 -2.65
C PRO A 136 8.70 -12.86 -2.77
N SER A 137 9.01 -12.12 -1.69
CA SER A 137 10.03 -11.06 -1.72
C SER A 137 11.44 -11.55 -2.08
N ILE A 138 11.79 -12.79 -1.71
CA ILE A 138 13.06 -13.43 -2.09
C ILE A 138 13.23 -13.52 -3.62
N VAL A 139 12.14 -13.73 -4.37
CA VAL A 139 12.18 -13.82 -5.83
C VAL A 139 12.50 -12.45 -6.42
N PHE A 140 11.93 -11.36 -5.87
CA PHE A 140 12.34 -10.01 -6.24
C PHE A 140 13.82 -9.76 -5.93
N GLY A 141 14.33 -10.20 -4.78
CA GLY A 141 15.74 -10.09 -4.44
C GLY A 141 16.67 -10.78 -5.44
N LEU A 142 16.35 -12.02 -5.80
CA LEU A 142 17.13 -12.79 -6.79
C LEU A 142 17.04 -12.18 -8.19
N PHE A 143 15.85 -11.73 -8.61
CA PHE A 143 15.68 -10.98 -9.85
C PHE A 143 16.50 -9.70 -9.85
N GLY A 144 16.43 -8.93 -8.77
CA GLY A 144 17.17 -7.68 -8.61
C GLY A 144 18.67 -7.89 -8.66
N ASN A 145 19.17 -8.98 -8.05
CA ASN A 145 20.57 -9.35 -8.15
C ASN A 145 20.97 -9.68 -9.60
N ALA A 146 20.20 -10.54 -10.26
CA ALA A 146 20.49 -10.96 -11.63
C ALA A 146 20.45 -9.76 -12.60
N PHE A 147 19.42 -8.92 -12.51
CA PHE A 147 19.20 -7.84 -13.46
C PHE A 147 19.99 -6.57 -13.10
N PHE A 148 19.76 -5.99 -11.92
CA PHE A 148 20.39 -4.73 -11.53
C PHE A 148 21.86 -4.92 -11.16
N CYS A 149 22.18 -5.91 -10.33
CA CYS A 149 23.57 -6.07 -9.84
C CYS A 149 24.48 -6.67 -10.92
N LYS A 150 24.05 -7.71 -11.65
CA LYS A 150 24.87 -8.43 -12.62
C LYS A 150 24.72 -7.90 -14.05
N THR A 151 23.51 -7.85 -14.63
CA THR A 151 23.33 -7.43 -16.03
C THR A 151 23.65 -5.96 -16.25
N LEU A 152 23.19 -5.06 -15.37
CA LEU A 152 23.49 -3.63 -15.45
C LEU A 152 24.82 -3.23 -14.79
N GLY A 153 25.50 -4.18 -14.14
CA GLY A 153 26.81 -3.96 -13.52
C GLY A 153 26.80 -3.02 -12.30
N LEU A 154 25.64 -2.79 -11.67
CA LEU A 154 25.54 -1.89 -10.50
C LEU A 154 26.12 -2.52 -9.22
N GLY A 155 26.36 -3.84 -9.21
CA GLY A 155 26.83 -4.56 -8.03
C GLY A 155 25.85 -4.50 -6.85
N PHE A 156 26.30 -4.88 -5.66
CA PHE A 156 25.52 -4.68 -4.46
C PHE A 156 25.52 -3.20 -4.10
N SER A 157 24.38 -2.53 -4.25
CA SER A 157 24.29 -1.08 -4.11
C SER A 157 22.94 -0.62 -3.57
N ILE A 158 22.92 0.55 -2.92
CA ILE A 158 21.71 1.24 -2.49
C ILE A 158 20.76 1.43 -3.69
N LEU A 159 21.29 1.77 -4.86
CA LEU A 159 20.53 1.91 -6.09
C LEU A 159 19.87 0.59 -6.52
N SER A 160 20.62 -0.52 -6.55
CA SER A 160 20.07 -1.84 -6.89
C SER A 160 19.01 -2.30 -5.90
N GLY A 161 19.23 -2.07 -4.60
CA GLY A 161 18.24 -2.34 -3.56
C GLY A 161 16.96 -1.54 -3.76
N GLY A 162 17.09 -0.22 -3.91
CA GLY A 162 15.94 0.67 -4.11
C GLY A 162 15.14 0.37 -5.38
N LEU A 163 15.80 0.06 -6.50
CA LEU A 163 15.14 -0.34 -7.75
C LEU A 163 14.40 -1.68 -7.62
N THR A 164 14.99 -2.63 -6.89
CA THR A 164 14.36 -3.92 -6.62
C THR A 164 13.09 -3.75 -5.78
N LEU A 165 13.17 -2.93 -4.72
CA LEU A 165 11.99 -2.58 -3.93
C LEU A 165 10.95 -1.81 -4.74
N ALA A 166 11.35 -0.95 -5.67
CA ALA A 166 10.42 -0.24 -6.55
C ALA A 166 9.57 -1.23 -7.36
N CYS A 167 10.17 -2.28 -7.93
CA CYS A 167 9.45 -3.33 -8.63
C CYS A 167 8.46 -4.09 -7.72
N MET A 168 8.85 -4.32 -6.46
CA MET A 168 8.03 -5.03 -5.48
C MET A 168 6.84 -4.19 -4.97
N VAL A 169 7.04 -2.89 -4.79
CA VAL A 169 6.00 -1.94 -4.31
C VAL A 169 5.03 -1.53 -5.42
N LEU A 170 5.46 -1.60 -6.68
CA LEU A 170 4.69 -1.13 -7.83
C LEU A 170 3.26 -1.70 -7.92
N PRO A 171 3.01 -3.01 -7.74
CA PRO A 171 1.65 -3.55 -7.81
C PRO A 171 0.69 -2.93 -6.80
N ILE A 172 1.20 -2.67 -5.59
CA ILE A 172 0.42 -2.10 -4.49
C ILE A 172 0.05 -0.66 -4.82
N LEU A 173 1.02 0.14 -5.27
CA LEU A 173 0.78 1.52 -5.67
C LEU A 173 -0.20 1.61 -6.84
N ILE A 174 -0.01 0.80 -7.89
CA ILE A 174 -0.87 0.84 -9.07
C ILE A 174 -2.30 0.45 -8.70
N ARG A 175 -2.48 -0.66 -7.97
CA ARG A 175 -3.82 -1.14 -7.60
C ARG A 175 -4.57 -0.15 -6.72
N SER A 176 -3.95 0.30 -5.64
CA SER A 176 -4.58 1.24 -4.71
C SER A 176 -4.94 2.57 -5.39
N THR A 177 -4.07 3.06 -6.27
CA THR A 177 -4.33 4.30 -7.02
C THR A 177 -5.43 4.09 -8.07
N GLU A 178 -5.41 2.98 -8.81
CA GLU A 178 -6.43 2.62 -9.80
C GLU A 178 -7.82 2.48 -9.15
N GLU A 179 -7.89 1.80 -8.01
CA GLU A 179 -9.11 1.66 -7.21
C GLU A 179 -9.62 3.02 -6.73
N GLY A 180 -8.72 3.91 -6.30
CA GLY A 180 -9.04 5.29 -5.97
C GLY A 180 -9.71 6.04 -7.14
N PHE A 181 -9.18 5.92 -8.35
CA PHE A 181 -9.80 6.54 -9.54
C PHE A 181 -11.14 5.90 -9.93
N ARG A 182 -11.28 4.59 -9.77
CA ARG A 182 -12.52 3.84 -10.07
C ARG A 182 -13.63 4.09 -9.05
N ALA A 183 -13.28 4.49 -7.82
CA ALA A 183 -14.24 4.84 -6.79
C ALA A 183 -14.93 6.20 -7.04
N VAL A 184 -14.35 7.05 -7.89
CA VAL A 184 -14.92 8.36 -8.24
C VAL A 184 -16.10 8.18 -9.22
N SER A 185 -17.28 8.69 -8.86
CA SER A 185 -18.49 8.64 -9.70
C SER A 185 -18.26 9.22 -11.10
N ASP A 186 -18.85 8.58 -12.10
CA ASP A 186 -18.82 9.03 -13.49
C ASP A 186 -19.55 10.37 -13.71
N ASP A 187 -20.39 10.81 -12.77
CA ASP A 187 -21.07 12.11 -12.82
C ASP A 187 -20.10 13.28 -12.91
N TYR A 188 -18.93 13.15 -12.27
CA TYR A 188 -17.86 14.14 -12.36
C TYR A 188 -17.32 14.27 -13.79
N ARG A 189 -17.18 13.15 -14.51
CA ARG A 189 -16.70 13.11 -15.90
C ARG A 189 -17.74 13.67 -16.86
N LEU A 190 -19.02 13.34 -16.65
CA LEU A 190 -20.14 13.84 -17.45
C LEU A 190 -20.32 15.35 -17.27
N SER A 191 -20.30 15.84 -16.02
CA SER A 191 -20.42 17.26 -15.70
C SER A 191 -19.26 18.08 -16.27
N ALA A 192 -18.03 17.58 -16.16
CA ALA A 192 -16.86 18.24 -16.74
C ALA A 192 -16.97 18.34 -18.27
N THR A 193 -17.46 17.29 -18.93
CA THR A 193 -17.67 17.28 -20.39
C THR A 193 -18.79 18.25 -20.80
N ALA A 194 -19.88 18.33 -20.03
CA ALA A 194 -20.97 19.29 -20.26
C ALA A 194 -20.53 20.75 -20.13
N LEU A 195 -19.57 21.02 -19.24
CA LEU A 195 -18.92 22.33 -19.09
C LEU A 195 -17.82 22.60 -20.14
N GLY A 196 -17.57 21.67 -21.06
CA GLY A 196 -16.54 21.81 -22.10
C GLY A 196 -15.10 21.72 -21.59
N LEU A 197 -14.87 21.13 -20.40
CA LEU A 197 -13.52 20.97 -19.86
C LEU A 197 -12.73 19.92 -20.64
N SER A 198 -11.43 20.20 -20.86
CA SER A 198 -10.53 19.24 -21.51
C SER A 198 -10.29 18.02 -20.61
N ARG A 199 -10.05 16.84 -21.21
CA ARG A 199 -9.74 15.60 -20.45
C ARG A 199 -8.57 15.77 -19.49
N THR A 200 -7.54 16.50 -19.91
CA THR A 200 -6.37 16.80 -19.08
C THR A 200 -6.75 17.67 -17.88
N THR A 201 -7.57 18.70 -18.10
CA THR A 201 -8.09 19.55 -17.02
C THR A 201 -8.94 18.74 -16.04
N THR A 202 -9.86 17.92 -16.55
CA THR A 202 -10.70 17.02 -15.74
C THR A 202 -9.83 16.09 -14.89
N LEU A 203 -8.80 15.49 -15.48
CA LEU A 203 -7.88 14.59 -14.77
C LEU A 203 -7.14 15.30 -13.63
N TRP A 204 -6.46 16.42 -13.92
CA TRP A 204 -5.59 17.09 -12.95
C TRP A 204 -6.34 17.87 -11.87
N ASN A 205 -7.49 18.45 -12.20
CA ASN A 205 -8.21 19.35 -11.33
C ASN A 205 -9.39 18.69 -10.60
N LEU A 206 -9.95 17.61 -11.15
CA LEU A 206 -11.14 16.96 -10.58
C LEU A 206 -10.87 15.53 -10.13
N LEU A 207 -10.38 14.67 -11.04
CA LEU A 207 -10.25 13.24 -10.76
C LEU A 207 -9.08 12.92 -9.84
N LEU A 208 -7.90 13.50 -10.07
CA LEU A 208 -6.71 13.24 -9.26
C LEU A 208 -6.90 13.65 -7.78
N PRO A 209 -7.47 14.82 -7.45
CA PRO A 209 -7.81 15.14 -6.06
C PRO A 209 -8.85 14.17 -5.48
N ALA A 210 -9.90 13.84 -6.23
CA ALA A 210 -10.94 12.92 -5.75
C ALA A 210 -10.41 11.49 -5.50
N ALA A 211 -9.42 11.05 -6.29
CA ALA A 211 -8.77 9.75 -6.17
C ALA A 211 -7.60 9.72 -5.16
N ALA A 212 -7.21 10.87 -4.60
CA ALA A 212 -6.04 10.99 -3.73
C ALA A 212 -6.08 10.03 -2.52
N PRO A 213 -7.21 9.78 -1.83
CA PRO A 213 -7.24 8.82 -0.73
C PRO A 213 -6.71 7.43 -1.12
N GLY A 214 -7.03 6.95 -2.34
CA GLY A 214 -6.50 5.69 -2.86
C GLY A 214 -4.99 5.73 -3.12
N LEU A 215 -4.47 6.88 -3.56
CA LEU A 215 -3.03 7.09 -3.69
C LEU A 215 -2.32 7.07 -2.32
N VAL A 216 -2.90 7.73 -1.29
CA VAL A 216 -2.34 7.77 0.07
C VAL A 216 -2.25 6.38 0.67
N VAL A 217 -3.31 5.59 0.55
CA VAL A 217 -3.33 4.19 1.01
C VAL A 217 -2.21 3.40 0.33
N GLY A 218 -2.06 3.55 -0.98
CA GLY A 218 -1.00 2.89 -1.73
C GLY A 218 0.39 3.29 -1.25
N LEU A 219 0.62 4.59 -1.03
CA LEU A 219 1.89 5.14 -0.55
C LEU A 219 2.25 4.61 0.83
N VAL A 220 1.31 4.68 1.78
CA VAL A 220 1.53 4.22 3.17
C VAL A 220 1.80 2.71 3.20
N LEU A 221 1.04 1.91 2.46
CA LEU A 221 1.26 0.46 2.37
C LEU A 221 2.59 0.13 1.67
N GLY A 222 2.94 0.87 0.61
CA GLY A 222 4.18 0.72 -0.13
C GLY A 222 5.41 1.05 0.71
N ILE A 223 5.41 2.18 1.42
CA ILE A 223 6.47 2.60 2.33
C ILE A 223 6.61 1.59 3.48
N GLY A 224 5.50 1.18 4.09
CA GLY A 224 5.51 0.19 5.16
C GLY A 224 6.15 -1.13 4.73
N ARG A 225 5.84 -1.63 3.52
CA ARG A 225 6.50 -2.82 2.98
C ARG A 225 7.98 -2.60 2.66
N ALA A 226 8.34 -1.47 2.06
CA ALA A 226 9.71 -1.20 1.64
C ALA A 226 10.69 -1.05 2.82
N ILE A 227 10.28 -0.32 3.86
CA ILE A 227 11.12 -0.06 5.05
C ILE A 227 11.47 -1.37 5.78
N ALA A 228 10.49 -2.27 5.93
CA ALA A 228 10.64 -3.52 6.66
C ALA A 228 11.19 -4.68 5.81
N GLU A 229 11.62 -4.43 4.56
CA GLU A 229 12.07 -5.50 3.67
C GLU A 229 13.49 -5.96 4.01
N THR A 230 13.67 -7.27 4.09
CA THR A 230 14.97 -7.91 4.40
C THR A 230 15.41 -8.85 3.29
N ALA A 231 14.51 -9.73 2.84
CA ALA A 231 14.86 -10.80 1.91
C ALA A 231 15.31 -10.26 0.55
N ALA A 232 14.63 -9.24 0.02
CA ALA A 232 15.04 -8.65 -1.26
C ALA A 232 16.38 -7.91 -1.16
N LEU A 233 16.60 -7.21 -0.05
CA LEU A 233 17.76 -6.31 0.14
C LEU A 233 19.06 -7.06 0.42
N ILE A 234 19.00 -8.22 1.09
CA ILE A 234 20.17 -9.10 1.30
C ILE A 234 20.87 -9.43 -0.01
N PHE A 235 20.11 -9.65 -1.09
CA PHE A 235 20.65 -10.00 -2.41
C PHE A 235 20.96 -8.79 -3.29
N THR A 236 20.66 -7.56 -2.85
CA THR A 236 20.72 -6.38 -3.73
C THR A 236 21.44 -5.18 -3.12
N SER A 237 21.06 -4.70 -1.94
CA SER A 237 21.77 -3.58 -1.28
C SER A 237 23.02 -4.03 -0.54
N GLY A 238 23.01 -5.27 -0.02
CA GLY A 238 24.15 -5.90 0.66
C GLY A 238 24.23 -5.58 2.16
N TYR A 239 25.39 -5.89 2.75
CA TYR A 239 25.60 -5.92 4.21
C TYR A 239 26.56 -4.84 4.73
N VAL A 240 27.06 -3.95 3.88
CA VAL A 240 28.05 -2.94 4.30
C VAL A 240 27.42 -1.93 5.26
N ASP A 241 28.03 -1.75 6.43
CA ASP A 241 27.55 -0.93 7.54
C ASP A 241 28.34 0.38 7.74
N ARG A 242 29.28 0.68 6.84
CA ARG A 242 29.98 1.97 6.77
C ARG A 242 29.06 3.06 6.21
N MET A 243 29.41 4.33 6.46
CA MET A 243 28.70 5.47 5.87
C MET A 243 28.76 5.39 4.34
N PRO A 244 27.61 5.38 3.62
CA PRO A 244 27.62 5.40 2.17
C PRO A 244 28.07 6.78 1.66
N GLU A 245 28.93 6.80 0.65
CA GLU A 245 29.39 8.02 -0.02
C GLU A 245 28.63 8.25 -1.34
N SER A 246 28.11 7.16 -1.93
CA SER A 246 27.37 7.17 -3.19
C SER A 246 26.18 6.20 -3.15
N LEU A 247 25.20 6.41 -4.04
CA LEU A 247 24.10 5.45 -4.26
C LEU A 247 24.56 4.13 -4.86
N LEU A 248 25.76 4.10 -5.45
CA LEU A 248 26.37 2.87 -5.98
C LEU A 248 27.10 2.07 -4.90
N ASP A 249 27.27 2.61 -3.69
CA ASP A 249 27.83 1.86 -2.57
C ASP A 249 26.82 0.83 -2.05
N SER A 250 27.33 -0.30 -1.59
CA SER A 250 26.55 -1.23 -0.78
C SER A 250 26.14 -0.54 0.52
N GLY A 251 24.88 -0.73 0.90
CA GLY A 251 24.31 -0.18 2.13
C GLY A 251 23.43 -1.20 2.81
N ARG A 252 23.69 -1.42 4.11
CA ARG A 252 22.88 -2.25 4.98
C ARG A 252 21.63 -1.48 5.39
N SER A 253 20.45 -2.05 5.16
CA SER A 253 19.19 -1.49 5.69
C SER A 253 19.02 -1.84 7.17
N LEU A 254 18.18 -1.08 7.86
CA LEU A 254 17.90 -1.30 9.28
C LEU A 254 17.25 -2.68 9.52
N SER A 255 16.42 -3.15 8.61
CA SER A 255 15.83 -4.50 8.63
C SER A 255 16.88 -5.60 8.50
N ILE A 256 17.86 -5.44 7.59
CA ILE A 256 19.01 -6.35 7.51
C ILE A 256 19.84 -6.30 8.79
N HIS A 257 20.04 -5.11 9.37
CA HIS A 257 20.82 -4.97 10.59
C HIS A 257 20.19 -5.70 11.78
N ILE A 258 18.88 -5.58 11.97
CA ILE A 258 18.12 -6.30 13.00
C ILE A 258 18.26 -7.81 12.79
N PHE A 259 18.07 -8.29 11.55
CA PHE A 259 18.24 -9.70 11.20
C PHE A 259 19.65 -10.21 11.52
N ASP A 260 20.68 -9.47 11.10
CA ASP A 260 22.07 -9.86 11.30
C ASP A 260 22.44 -9.93 12.79
N LEU A 261 22.03 -8.92 13.57
CA LEU A 261 22.26 -8.90 15.01
C LEU A 261 21.53 -10.03 15.74
N SER A 262 20.31 -10.34 15.33
CA SER A 262 19.48 -11.36 16.00
C SER A 262 19.88 -12.79 15.63
N MET A 263 20.34 -13.04 14.40
CA MET A 263 20.62 -14.41 13.92
C MET A 263 22.10 -14.75 13.87
N ASN A 264 22.97 -13.78 13.56
CA ASN A 264 24.38 -14.06 13.26
C ASN A 264 25.34 -13.52 14.33
N VAL A 265 24.92 -12.60 15.19
CA VAL A 265 25.78 -11.96 16.19
C VAL A 265 25.38 -12.36 17.61
N THR A 266 26.13 -13.30 18.20
CA THR A 266 25.95 -13.65 19.62
C THR A 266 26.15 -12.43 20.51
N GLY A 267 25.17 -12.12 21.37
CA GLY A 267 25.18 -10.94 22.23
C GLY A 267 24.69 -9.64 21.58
N GLY A 268 24.22 -9.68 20.31
CA GLY A 268 23.69 -8.51 19.59
C GLY A 268 22.24 -8.13 19.95
N ASN A 269 21.55 -8.93 20.77
CA ASN A 269 20.11 -8.79 21.04
C ASN A 269 19.72 -7.39 21.53
N ALA A 270 20.50 -6.78 22.43
CA ALA A 270 20.18 -5.46 22.98
C ALA A 270 20.11 -4.39 21.87
N ASN A 271 21.11 -4.35 20.99
CA ASN A 271 21.13 -3.42 19.85
C ASN A 271 20.12 -3.80 18.76
N ALA A 272 19.76 -5.09 18.64
CA ALA A 272 18.69 -5.53 17.75
C ALA A 272 17.33 -4.97 18.21
N TYR A 273 17.02 -5.06 19.50
CA TYR A 273 15.82 -4.47 20.09
C TYR A 273 15.79 -2.94 19.94
N ALA A 274 16.92 -2.27 20.19
CA ALA A 274 17.03 -0.82 20.00
C ALA A 274 16.81 -0.42 18.54
N SER A 275 17.42 -1.15 17.60
CA SER A 275 17.28 -0.93 16.16
C SER A 275 15.86 -1.22 15.66
N ALA A 276 15.19 -2.25 16.19
CA ALA A 276 13.79 -2.55 15.90
C ALA A 276 12.86 -1.46 16.40
N LEU A 277 13.12 -0.92 17.60
CA LEU A 277 12.36 0.21 18.14
C LEU A 277 12.56 1.47 17.27
N VAL A 278 13.80 1.76 16.83
CA VAL A 278 14.07 2.87 15.91
C VAL A 278 13.38 2.66 14.56
N LEU A 279 13.40 1.45 14.00
CA LEU A 279 12.69 1.12 12.76
C LEU A 279 11.19 1.38 12.89
N LEU A 280 10.60 0.98 14.02
CA LEU A 280 9.19 1.18 14.31
C LEU A 280 8.83 2.66 14.42
N VAL A 281 9.63 3.43 15.16
CA VAL A 281 9.46 4.90 15.26
C VAL A 281 9.61 5.55 13.89
N LEU A 282 10.63 5.17 13.12
CA LEU A 282 10.87 5.68 11.77
C LEU A 282 9.68 5.39 10.84
N LEU A 283 9.15 4.16 10.89
CA LEU A 283 7.97 3.77 10.12
C LEU A 283 6.74 4.62 10.48
N LEU A 284 6.48 4.83 11.77
CA LEU A 284 5.36 5.66 12.24
C LEU A 284 5.52 7.11 11.80
N LEU A 285 6.74 7.67 11.90
CA LEU A 285 7.03 9.03 11.47
C LEU A 285 6.85 9.19 9.96
N ILE A 286 7.40 8.29 9.15
CA ILE A 286 7.31 8.40 7.69
C ILE A 286 5.87 8.18 7.23
N ASN A 287 5.16 7.18 7.76
CA ASN A 287 3.76 6.95 7.38
C ASN A 287 2.84 8.08 7.87
N GLY A 288 3.05 8.58 9.09
CA GLY A 288 2.29 9.71 9.62
C GLY A 288 2.52 10.99 8.82
N THR A 289 3.77 11.29 8.46
CA THR A 289 4.09 12.45 7.61
C THR A 289 3.57 12.30 6.18
N ALA A 290 3.64 11.09 5.60
CA ALA A 290 3.09 10.80 4.28
C ALA A 290 1.56 10.97 4.26
N ALA A 291 0.85 10.43 5.24
CA ALA A 291 -0.60 10.58 5.38
C ALA A 291 -0.99 12.05 5.61
N TRP A 292 -0.34 12.71 6.58
CA TRP A 292 -0.61 14.11 6.89
C TRP A 292 -0.34 15.04 5.70
N MET A 293 0.79 14.87 5.01
CA MET A 293 1.13 15.68 3.85
C MET A 293 0.08 15.51 2.74
N ALA A 294 -0.40 14.29 2.52
CA ALA A 294 -1.39 14.03 1.50
C ALA A 294 -2.78 14.57 1.86
N GLU A 295 -3.22 14.44 3.11
CA GLU A 295 -4.46 15.06 3.60
C GLU A 295 -4.37 16.59 3.53
N TYR A 296 -3.25 17.17 3.92
CA TYR A 296 -3.02 18.61 3.85
C TYR A 296 -3.10 19.14 2.42
N TRP A 297 -2.50 18.43 1.47
CA TRP A 297 -2.58 18.75 0.04
C TRP A 297 -4.01 18.63 -0.50
N LEU A 298 -4.79 17.67 -0.01
CA LEU A 298 -6.19 17.49 -0.38
C LEU A 298 -7.05 18.64 0.16
N HIS A 299 -6.93 18.98 1.44
CA HIS A 299 -7.69 20.05 2.09
C HIS A 299 -7.46 21.41 1.42
N ARG A 300 -6.21 21.77 1.12
CA ARG A 300 -5.91 23.05 0.45
C ARG A 300 -6.52 23.18 -0.94
N ARG A 301 -6.62 22.08 -1.70
CA ARG A 301 -7.26 22.09 -3.03
C ARG A 301 -8.79 22.17 -2.95
N VAL A 302 -9.41 21.49 -1.98
CA VAL A 302 -10.86 21.57 -1.78
C VAL A 302 -11.26 22.98 -1.30
N GLU A 303 -10.50 23.56 -0.38
CA GLU A 303 -10.74 24.92 0.11
C GLU A 303 -10.56 25.98 -0.96
N SER A 304 -9.57 25.86 -1.85
CA SER A 304 -9.37 26.83 -2.93
C SER A 304 -10.51 26.78 -3.95
N VAL A 305 -11.00 25.59 -4.30
CA VAL A 305 -12.16 25.41 -5.18
C VAL A 305 -13.44 25.95 -4.54
N CYS A 306 -13.67 25.69 -3.25
CA CYS A 306 -14.84 26.17 -2.52
C CYS A 306 -14.84 27.70 -2.36
N LYS A 307 -13.68 28.31 -2.08
CA LYS A 307 -13.52 29.78 -2.05
C LYS A 307 -13.74 30.40 -3.42
N GLN A 308 -13.25 29.79 -4.50
CA GLN A 308 -13.44 30.30 -5.87
C GLN A 308 -14.93 30.28 -6.27
N SER A 309 -15.65 29.20 -5.92
CA SER A 309 -17.08 29.09 -6.18
C SER A 309 -17.91 30.08 -5.36
N ALA A 310 -17.53 30.32 -4.10
CA ALA A 310 -18.18 31.33 -3.27
C ALA A 310 -18.02 32.75 -3.84
N ILE A 311 -16.83 33.09 -4.36
CA ILE A 311 -16.55 34.40 -4.97
C ILE A 311 -17.31 34.57 -6.31
N SER A 312 -17.38 33.53 -7.16
CA SER A 312 -18.10 33.64 -8.44
C SER A 312 -19.62 33.80 -8.23
N ASN A 313 -20.18 33.10 -7.25
CA ASN A 313 -21.61 33.18 -6.94
C ASN A 313 -22.01 34.56 -6.38
N GLN A 314 -21.07 35.25 -5.74
CA GLN A 314 -21.26 36.60 -5.23
C GLN A 314 -21.15 37.67 -6.34
N GLN A 315 -20.40 37.41 -7.42
CA GLN A 315 -20.28 38.30 -8.58
C GLN A 315 -21.43 38.16 -9.59
N SER A 316 -22.11 37.01 -9.67
CA SER A 316 -23.31 36.83 -10.49
C SER A 316 -24.61 37.33 -9.84
N ALA A 317 -24.54 37.75 -8.58
CA ALA A 317 -25.67 38.31 -7.81
C ALA A 317 -25.74 39.85 -7.85
N PHE A 318 -24.82 40.50 -8.59
CA PHE A 318 -24.80 41.93 -8.92
C PHE A 318 -24.91 42.10 -10.44
#